data_AF-A0A662D6R2-F1
#
_entry.id   AF-A0A662D6R2-F1
#
_cell.length_a   1.000
_cell.length_b   1.000
_cell.length_c   1.000
_cell.angle_alpha   90.00
_cell.angle_beta   90.00
_cell.angle_gamma   90.00
#
_symmetry.space_group_name_H-M   'P 1'
#
loop_
_entity.id
_entity.type
_entity.pdbx_description
1 polymer ?
#
loop_
_entity_poly.entity_id
_entity_poly.type
_entity_poly.pdbx_seq_one_letter_code
_entity_poly.pdbx_strand_id
1 'polypeptide(L)'
;MISSEYLYLVKNLRGIIYFSDKSKAEKEIEWLKRKFRYRKLGIAKSLKEKSKLKLWDKLEILSLPFEVNLKLNSEIESMLLASSFLSPLLILKEETLTKLSNFLILGLKTKEVLDDRELKRNIRLANYSITDFYLKAIKADRKEK
;
A
#
# COMPACT_ATOMS: atom_id res chain seq x y z
N MET A 1 -2.57 -18.43 13.01
CA MET A 1 -3.55 -17.95 14.02
C MET A 1 -3.70 -16.45 13.83
N ILE A 2 -4.92 -15.92 13.75
CA ILE A 2 -5.14 -14.48 13.56
C ILE A 2 -4.81 -13.76 14.88
N SER A 3 -3.80 -12.88 14.88
CA SER A 3 -3.44 -12.12 16.08
C SER A 3 -4.33 -10.90 16.27
N SER A 4 -4.46 -10.43 17.51
CA SER A 4 -5.15 -9.17 17.86
C SER A 4 -4.51 -7.97 17.16
N GLU A 5 -3.19 -7.97 17.02
CA GLU A 5 -2.44 -6.96 16.28
C GLU A 5 -2.80 -6.95 14.79
N TYR A 6 -2.87 -8.11 14.14
CA TYR A 6 -3.28 -8.20 12.73
C TYR A 6 -4.69 -7.63 12.54
N LEU A 7 -5.66 -8.00 13.39
CA LEU A 7 -7.02 -7.46 13.34
C LEU A 7 -7.07 -5.95 13.55
N TYR A 8 -6.27 -5.44 14.48
CA TYR A 8 -6.15 -4.01 14.72
C TYR A 8 -5.60 -3.28 13.48
N LEU A 9 -4.55 -3.83 12.85
CA LEU A 9 -3.94 -3.23 11.67
C LEU A 9 -4.87 -3.25 10.46
N VAL A 10 -5.59 -4.35 10.20
CA VAL A 10 -6.60 -4.44 9.13
C VAL A 10 -7.64 -3.31 9.24
N LYS A 11 -8.06 -2.96 10.47
CA LYS A 11 -9.04 -1.87 10.68
C LYS A 11 -8.46 -0.45 10.55
N ASN A 12 -7.18 -0.29 10.86
CA ASN A 12 -6.57 1.02 11.10
C ASN A 12 -5.54 1.47 10.05
N LEU A 13 -5.01 0.54 9.25
CA LEU A 13 -4.17 0.89 8.10
C LEU A 13 -5.00 1.61 7.03
N ARG A 14 -4.36 2.57 6.36
CA ARG A 14 -4.98 3.32 5.24
C ARG A 14 -4.25 3.18 3.91
N GLY A 15 -3.14 2.47 3.96
CA GLY A 15 -2.37 2.10 2.78
C GLY A 15 -1.00 1.60 3.17
N ILE A 16 -0.41 0.83 2.27
CA ILE A 16 0.98 0.41 2.31
C ILE A 16 1.76 1.33 1.38
N ILE A 17 2.87 1.90 1.84
CA ILE A 17 3.70 2.77 1.00
C ILE A 17 4.71 1.94 0.21
N TYR A 18 4.91 2.31 -1.05
CA TYR A 18 5.97 1.76 -1.88
C TYR A 18 6.62 2.86 -2.73
N PHE A 19 7.94 2.83 -2.79
CA PHE A 19 8.76 3.73 -3.61
C PHE A 19 10.04 3.00 -4.01
N SER A 20 10.52 3.18 -5.23
CA SER A 20 11.75 2.53 -5.68
C SER A 20 13.01 3.27 -5.22
N ASP A 21 12.90 4.59 -5.08
CA ASP A 21 13.99 5.49 -4.66
C ASP A 21 13.46 6.49 -3.62
N LYS A 22 14.02 6.43 -2.41
CA LYS A 22 13.63 7.30 -1.30
C LYS A 22 13.88 8.77 -1.61
N SER A 23 15.01 9.10 -2.24
CA SER A 23 15.43 10.49 -2.48
C SER A 23 14.46 11.22 -3.40
N LYS A 24 13.88 10.49 -4.35
CA LYS A 24 12.86 11.01 -5.25
C LYS A 24 11.52 11.17 -4.55
N ALA A 25 11.17 10.28 -3.63
CA ALA A 25 9.86 10.24 -2.95
C ALA A 25 9.73 11.12 -1.70
N GLU A 26 10.74 11.93 -1.35
CA GLU A 26 10.76 12.68 -0.09
C GLU A 26 9.55 13.63 0.08
N LYS A 27 9.15 14.31 -1.01
CA LYS A 27 7.99 15.23 -0.97
C LYS A 27 6.70 14.50 -0.64
N GLU A 28 6.46 13.35 -1.26
CA GLU A 28 5.30 12.50 -1.03
C GLU A 28 5.32 11.88 0.38
N ILE A 29 6.49 11.45 0.85
CA ILE A 29 6.67 10.93 2.22
C ILE A 29 6.31 12.03 3.24
N GLU A 30 6.79 13.25 3.04
CA GLU A 30 6.49 14.37 3.94
C GLU A 30 5.01 14.77 3.88
N TRP A 31 4.41 14.72 2.68
CA TRP A 31 2.97 14.90 2.52
C TRP A 31 2.18 13.84 3.32
N LEU A 32 2.57 12.56 3.22
CA LEU A 32 1.94 11.46 3.95
C LEU A 32 2.04 11.66 5.47
N LYS A 33 3.22 12.00 5.99
CA LYS A 33 3.39 12.34 7.42
C LYS A 33 2.44 13.45 7.87
N ARG A 34 2.35 14.52 7.08
CA ARG A 34 1.51 15.69 7.41
C ARG A 34 0.02 15.38 7.34
N LYS A 35 -0.43 14.52 6.41
CA LYS A 35 -1.86 14.27 6.15
C LYS A 35 -2.41 13.02 6.86
N PHE A 36 -1.58 12.02 7.13
CA PHE A 36 -1.94 10.80 7.86
C PHE A 36 -1.58 10.87 9.36
N ARG A 37 -1.70 12.05 9.97
CA ARG A 37 -1.35 12.29 11.39
C ARG A 37 -2.04 11.34 12.38
N TYR A 38 -3.25 10.86 12.05
CA TYR A 38 -4.08 10.05 12.96
C TYR A 38 -4.31 8.62 12.48
N ARG A 39 -3.74 8.23 11.34
CA ARG A 39 -4.05 6.95 10.70
C ARG A 39 -2.77 6.21 10.36
N LYS A 40 -2.76 4.89 10.55
CA LYS A 40 -1.56 4.09 10.32
C LYS A 40 -1.34 3.89 8.81
N LEU A 41 -0.08 3.97 8.42
CA LEU A 41 0.44 3.53 7.13
C LEU A 41 1.38 2.36 7.38
N GLY A 42 1.50 1.47 6.41
CA GLY A 42 2.44 0.35 6.49
C GLY A 42 3.61 0.54 5.53
N ILE A 43 4.76 -0.01 5.87
CA ILE A 43 5.89 -0.20 4.97
C ILE A 43 6.36 -1.65 5.06
N ALA A 44 6.69 -2.26 3.93
CA ALA A 44 7.28 -3.58 3.89
C ALA A 44 8.65 -3.59 4.59
N LYS A 45 8.93 -4.65 5.37
CA LYS A 45 10.20 -4.81 6.07
C LYS A 45 11.40 -4.71 5.12
N SER A 46 11.36 -5.39 3.98
CA SER A 46 12.46 -5.32 3.00
C SER A 46 12.68 -3.92 2.42
N LEU A 47 11.59 -3.16 2.17
CA LEU A 47 11.68 -1.79 1.69
C LEU A 47 12.28 -0.86 2.76
N LYS A 48 11.88 -1.03 4.02
CA LYS A 48 12.38 -0.24 5.14
C LYS A 48 13.87 -0.45 5.37
N GLU A 49 14.33 -1.69 5.25
CA GLU A 49 15.74 -2.06 5.36
C GLU A 49 16.56 -1.47 4.20
N LYS A 50 16.09 -1.66 2.96
CA LYS A 50 16.73 -1.14 1.74
C LYS A 50 16.82 0.39 1.71
N SER A 51 15.76 1.09 2.09
CA SER A 51 15.66 2.55 1.96
C SER A 51 16.27 3.33 3.12
N LYS A 52 16.50 2.68 4.27
CA LYS A 52 16.85 3.36 5.53
C LYS A 52 15.93 4.56 5.82
N LEU A 53 14.63 4.43 5.52
CA LEU A 53 13.62 5.45 5.85
C LEU A 53 13.56 5.62 7.37
N LYS A 54 13.46 6.86 7.88
CA LYS A 54 13.24 7.08 9.32
C LYS A 54 11.76 6.80 9.62
N LEU A 55 11.51 6.03 10.68
CA LEU A 55 10.15 5.78 11.14
C LEU A 55 9.55 7.04 11.76
N TRP A 56 8.23 7.09 11.78
CA TRP A 56 7.42 8.04 12.54
C TRP A 56 6.26 7.28 13.18
N ASP A 57 5.61 7.86 14.18
CA ASP A 57 4.61 7.19 15.04
C ASP A 57 3.42 6.52 14.32
N LYS A 58 3.22 6.83 13.03
CA LYS A 58 2.12 6.32 12.21
C LYS A 58 2.58 5.42 11.07
N LEU A 59 3.87 5.09 11.00
CA LEU A 59 4.43 4.15 10.03
C LEU A 59 4.79 2.84 10.72
N GLU A 60 4.06 1.79 10.38
CA GLU A 60 4.29 0.44 10.88
C GLU A 60 5.18 -0.34 9.92
N ILE A 61 6.19 -1.04 10.46
CA ILE A 61 6.94 -2.03 9.69
C ILE A 61 6.12 -3.31 9.68
N LEU A 62 5.81 -3.82 8.49
CA LEU A 62 4.97 -5.00 8.33
C LEU A 62 5.76 -6.14 7.69
N SER A 63 5.42 -7.35 8.12
CA SER A 63 5.83 -8.62 7.51
C SER A 63 4.58 -9.38 7.08
N LEU A 64 4.72 -10.29 6.11
CA LEU A 64 3.58 -11.06 5.63
C LEU A 64 3.01 -11.95 6.75
N PRO A 65 1.68 -12.07 6.87
CA PRO A 65 1.06 -12.91 7.89
C PRO A 65 1.09 -14.41 7.53
N PHE A 66 1.80 -14.79 6.47
CA PHE A 66 1.96 -16.14 5.98
C PHE A 66 3.38 -16.31 5.40
N GLU A 67 3.84 -17.56 5.39
CA GLU A 67 5.11 -17.91 4.77
C GLU A 67 5.01 -17.91 3.25
N VAL A 68 6.06 -17.42 2.60
CA VAL A 68 6.20 -17.44 1.14
C VAL A 68 7.50 -18.15 0.81
N ASN A 69 7.42 -19.27 0.09
CA ASN A 69 8.56 -20.11 -0.30
C ASN A 69 9.43 -19.51 -1.41
N LEU A 70 9.24 -18.22 -1.72
CA LEU A 70 9.93 -17.50 -2.76
C LEU A 70 10.61 -16.27 -2.17
N LYS A 71 11.83 -15.98 -2.61
CA LYS A 71 12.51 -14.73 -2.25
C LYS A 71 11.78 -13.56 -2.88
N LEU A 72 11.06 -12.81 -2.05
CA LEU A 72 10.33 -11.63 -2.49
C LEU A 72 11.25 -10.42 -2.58
N ASN A 73 11.08 -9.64 -3.64
CA ASN A 73 11.59 -8.28 -3.68
C ASN A 73 10.59 -7.34 -2.95
N SER A 74 11.03 -6.11 -2.69
CA SER A 74 10.22 -5.11 -1.97
C SER A 74 8.91 -4.75 -2.66
N GLU A 75 8.88 -4.88 -3.98
CA GLU A 75 7.76 -4.55 -4.84
C GLU A 75 6.60 -5.51 -4.62
N ILE A 76 6.89 -6.80 -4.75
CA ILE A 76 5.92 -7.88 -4.54
C ILE A 76 5.55 -7.98 -3.07
N GLU A 77 6.51 -7.84 -2.14
CA GLU A 77 6.21 -7.86 -0.71
C GLU A 77 5.22 -6.74 -0.33
N SER A 78 5.46 -5.50 -0.76
CA SER A 78 4.53 -4.39 -0.50
C SER A 78 3.15 -4.62 -1.11
N MET A 79 3.07 -5.19 -2.32
CA MET A 79 1.80 -5.52 -2.97
C MET A 79 1.02 -6.61 -2.20
N LEU A 80 1.70 -7.68 -1.79
CA LEU A 80 1.10 -8.75 -1.00
C LEU A 80 0.64 -8.26 0.37
N LEU A 81 1.39 -7.36 1.01
CA LEU A 81 0.98 -6.71 2.25
C LEU A 81 -0.29 -5.87 2.04
N ALA A 82 -0.36 -5.09 0.96
CA ALA A 82 -1.53 -4.28 0.65
C ALA A 82 -2.80 -5.16 0.55
N SER A 83 -2.70 -6.27 -0.17
CA SER A 83 -3.77 -7.27 -0.25
C SER A 83 -4.09 -7.90 1.11
N SER A 84 -3.06 -8.31 1.86
CA SER A 84 -3.20 -9.01 3.15
C SER A 84 -3.86 -8.15 4.23
N PHE A 85 -3.70 -6.84 4.15
CA PHE A 85 -4.27 -5.87 5.10
C PHE A 85 -5.48 -5.11 4.55
N LEU A 86 -6.06 -5.54 3.42
CA LEU A 86 -7.24 -4.92 2.81
C LEU A 86 -7.09 -3.41 2.59
N SER A 87 -5.90 -2.98 2.15
CA SER A 87 -5.56 -1.56 2.05
C SER A 87 -4.92 -1.25 0.69
N PRO A 88 -4.99 0.00 0.20
CA PRO A 88 -4.38 0.36 -1.07
C PRO A 88 -2.85 0.37 -0.97
N LEU A 89 -2.20 0.02 -2.07
CA LEU A 89 -0.79 0.29 -2.26
C LEU A 89 -0.60 1.74 -2.73
N LEU A 90 0.00 2.57 -1.90
CA LEU A 90 0.35 3.96 -2.19
C LEU A 90 1.73 4.01 -2.85
N ILE A 91 1.74 4.07 -4.18
CA ILE A 91 2.95 4.17 -4.99
C ILE A 91 3.39 5.63 -5.03
N LEU A 92 4.60 5.92 -4.57
CA LEU A 92 5.15 7.28 -4.56
C LEU A 92 6.09 7.46 -5.75
N LYS A 93 5.85 8.53 -6.52
CA LYS A 93 6.42 8.82 -7.85
C LYS A 93 5.94 7.89 -8.96
N GLU A 94 5.71 8.46 -10.13
CA GLU A 94 5.22 7.71 -11.29
C GLU A 94 6.30 6.74 -11.80
N GLU A 95 7.58 7.11 -11.73
CA GLU A 95 8.67 6.23 -12.17
C GLU A 95 8.70 4.89 -11.39
N THR A 96 8.26 4.90 -10.13
CA THR A 96 8.15 3.69 -9.29
C THR A 96 7.15 2.69 -9.88
N LEU A 97 6.09 3.16 -10.53
CA LEU A 97 5.05 2.31 -11.11
C LEU A 97 5.61 1.34 -12.17
N THR A 98 6.70 1.72 -12.85
CA THR A 98 7.38 0.85 -13.83
C THR A 98 7.82 -0.49 -13.25
N LYS A 99 8.06 -0.56 -11.93
CA LYS A 99 8.43 -1.82 -11.25
C LYS A 99 7.25 -2.78 -11.05
N LEU A 100 6.03 -2.29 -11.20
CA LEU A 100 4.78 -3.03 -11.00
C LEU A 100 3.91 -3.07 -12.25
N SER A 101 4.43 -2.62 -13.41
CA SER A 101 3.66 -2.52 -14.66
C SER A 101 3.04 -3.86 -15.09
N ASN A 102 3.73 -4.97 -14.85
CA ASN A 102 3.24 -6.31 -15.18
C ASN A 102 2.01 -6.74 -14.38
N PHE A 103 1.69 -6.05 -13.28
CA PHE A 103 0.50 -6.30 -12.45
C PHE A 103 -0.62 -5.27 -12.70
N LEU A 104 -0.39 -4.31 -13.59
CA LEU A 104 -1.38 -3.29 -13.92
C LEU A 104 -2.35 -3.83 -14.98
N ILE A 105 -3.60 -4.03 -14.57
CA ILE A 105 -4.67 -4.43 -15.49
C ILE A 105 -5.26 -3.19 -16.19
N LEU A 106 -5.53 -2.14 -15.42
CA LEU A 106 -6.14 -0.89 -15.90
C LEU A 106 -5.56 0.30 -15.13
N GLY A 107 -5.21 1.37 -15.85
CA GLY A 107 -4.78 2.64 -15.28
C GLY A 107 -5.82 3.73 -15.55
N LEU A 108 -6.24 4.45 -14.50
CA LEU A 108 -7.08 5.64 -14.61
C LEU A 108 -6.23 6.88 -14.32
N LYS A 109 -6.13 7.80 -15.28
CA LYS A 109 -5.40 9.06 -15.15
C LYS A 109 -6.38 10.24 -15.12
N THR A 110 -6.03 11.28 -14.36
CA THR A 110 -6.73 12.57 -14.37
C THR A 110 -5.89 13.59 -15.14
N LYS A 111 -6.57 14.54 -15.80
CA LYS A 111 -5.91 15.69 -16.46
C LYS A 111 -5.57 16.81 -15.49
N GLU A 112 -6.23 16.82 -14.32
CA GLU A 112 -6.05 17.87 -13.32
C GLU A 112 -5.11 17.43 -12.20
N VAL A 113 -4.35 18.39 -11.68
CA VAL A 113 -3.55 18.21 -10.48
C VAL A 113 -4.50 18.20 -9.28
N LEU A 114 -4.67 17.02 -8.68
CA LEU A 114 -5.55 16.86 -7.52
C LEU A 114 -5.00 17.61 -6.32
N ASP A 115 -5.86 18.40 -5.67
CA ASP A 115 -5.50 19.06 -4.42
C ASP A 115 -5.44 18.07 -3.24
N ASP A 116 -5.02 18.56 -2.07
CA ASP A 116 -4.94 17.76 -0.85
C ASP A 116 -6.28 17.10 -0.45
N ARG A 117 -7.40 17.79 -0.67
CA ARG A 117 -8.74 17.31 -0.31
C ARG A 117 -9.13 16.18 -1.24
N GLU A 118 -8.90 16.33 -2.53
CA GLU A 118 -9.21 15.34 -3.56
C GLU A 118 -8.32 14.11 -3.46
N LEU A 119 -7.01 14.27 -3.24
CA LEU A 119 -6.10 13.15 -2.99
C LEU A 119 -6.57 12.31 -1.79
N LYS A 120 -6.89 12.96 -0.66
CA LYS A 120 -7.44 12.26 0.52
C LYS A 120 -8.77 11.57 0.22
N ARG A 121 -9.65 12.22 -0.55
CA ARG A 121 -10.95 11.64 -0.96
C ARG A 121 -10.72 10.38 -1.78
N ASN A 122 -9.87 10.43 -2.80
CA ASN A 122 -9.56 9.30 -3.67
C ASN A 122 -8.91 8.13 -2.92
N ILE A 123 -7.96 8.39 -2.00
CA ILE A 123 -7.38 7.32 -1.16
C ILE A 123 -8.46 6.65 -0.30
N ARG A 124 -9.43 7.42 0.23
CA ARG A 124 -10.55 6.86 1.00
C ARG A 124 -11.48 6.04 0.12
N LEU A 125 -11.82 6.52 -1.08
CA LEU A 125 -12.63 5.77 -2.04
C LEU A 125 -11.94 4.46 -2.43
N ALA A 126 -10.63 4.47 -2.69
CA ALA A 126 -9.86 3.26 -2.97
C ALA A 126 -9.92 2.24 -1.82
N ASN A 127 -9.79 2.69 -0.56
CA ASN A 127 -9.94 1.82 0.61
C ASN A 127 -11.33 1.16 0.66
N TYR A 128 -12.40 1.91 0.37
CA TYR A 128 -13.76 1.38 0.35
C TYR A 128 -13.96 0.39 -0.80
N SER A 129 -13.52 0.74 -2.02
CA SER A 129 -13.59 -0.17 -3.15
C SER A 129 -12.85 -1.49 -2.87
N ILE A 130 -11.66 -1.44 -2.27
CA ILE A 130 -10.94 -2.66 -1.90
C ILE A 130 -11.78 -3.49 -0.92
N THR A 131 -12.30 -2.87 0.14
CA THR A 131 -13.09 -3.58 1.16
C THR A 131 -14.35 -4.22 0.57
N ASP A 132 -15.11 -3.47 -0.24
CA ASP A 132 -16.41 -3.87 -0.79
C ASP A 132 -16.28 -4.98 -1.86
N PHE A 133 -15.17 -4.98 -2.60
CA PHE A 133 -14.94 -5.91 -3.72
C PHE A 133 -13.97 -7.04 -3.40
N TYR A 134 -13.25 -7.02 -2.27
CA TYR A 134 -12.21 -8.03 -1.96
C TYR A 134 -12.69 -9.47 -2.10
N LEU A 135 -13.78 -9.82 -1.39
CA LEU A 135 -14.33 -11.18 -1.44
C LEU A 135 -14.94 -11.51 -2.81
N LYS A 136 -15.45 -10.51 -3.54
CA LYS A 136 -15.98 -10.71 -4.89
C LYS A 136 -14.85 -11.05 -5.87
N ALA A 137 -13.72 -10.35 -5.78
CA ALA A 137 -12.53 -10.61 -6.58
C ALA A 137 -11.99 -12.02 -6.36
N ILE A 138 -11.85 -12.45 -5.10
CA ILE A 138 -11.40 -13.82 -4.77
C ILE A 138 -12.37 -14.88 -5.30
N LYS A 139 -13.68 -14.64 -5.18
CA LYS A 139 -14.69 -15.58 -5.68
C LYS A 139 -14.71 -15.66 -7.21
N ALA A 140 -14.41 -14.57 -7.91
CA ALA A 140 -14.32 -14.56 -9.37
C ALA A 140 -13.14 -15.43 -9.86
N ASP A 141 -11.94 -15.28 -9.28
CA ASP A 141 -10.76 -16.12 -9.63
C ASP A 141 -11.03 -17.62 -9.46
N ARG A 142 -11.80 -18.01 -8.43
CA ARG A 142 -12.14 -19.41 -8.18
C ARG A 142 -13.16 -20.00 -9.15
N LYS A 143 -13.95 -19.18 -9.84
CA LYS A 143 -14.95 -19.65 -10.82
C LYS A 143 -14.35 -19.81 -12.22
N GLU A 144 -13.21 -19.20 -12.48
CA GLU A 144 -12.49 -19.29 -13.74
C GLU A 144 -11.48 -20.46 -13.77
N LYS A 145 -11.39 -21.23 -12.69
CA LYS A 145 -10.63 -22.48 -12.56
C LYS A 145 -11.58 -23.67 -12.49
#